data_AF-A0A2N7RCA3-F1
#
_entry.id   AF-A0A2N7RCA3-F1
#
_cell.length_a   1.000
_cell.length_b   1.000
_cell.length_c   1.000
_cell.angle_alpha   90.00
_cell.angle_beta   90.00
_cell.angle_gamma   90.00
#
_symmetry.space_group_name_H-M   'P 1'
#
loop_
_entity.id
_entity.type
_entity.pdbx_description
1 polymer ?
#
loop_
_entity_poly.entity_id
_entity_poly.type
_entity_poly.pdbx_seq_one_letter_code
_entity_poly.pdbx_strand_id
1 'polypeptide(L)'
;MLDEDLDPKLRAELGAIADSHGFWYDNYDGCSYYFYATTEELQEAYDQFFHWKWVCSLIIEDFADIYAELYQYFQARPDRLYSLHHREFEILLYRVFQSLGYESELGPGVGDGGVDVKLLQRSPLGDTLAYVQAKRYAPNRPIGLEAVQALRGAVANDGADLGIFVTTSRYLQGAQNFAHRSSGILELKTSADVAQWCQQAQAGIVKDKSVLVSATHLLSILRRIEDGSHALVVHAHTGYRTIGNSFALVLKETKHAALLMSLPRQIISQDTHGLEGHEIPILDKRVLSSKNADTVFRAKRSLDDQGRVSYWDGQNLYSTWNRQPSRFSHLD
;
A
#
# COMPACT_ATOMS: atom_id res chain seq x y z
N MET A 1 34.22 5.77 8.28
CA MET A 1 35.31 4.86 7.86
C MET A 1 35.19 4.75 6.36
N LEU A 2 36.03 5.42 5.60
CA LEU A 2 36.09 5.10 4.17
C LEU A 2 36.71 3.71 4.02
N ASP A 3 36.55 3.14 2.84
CA ASP A 3 36.93 1.78 2.43
C ASP A 3 38.37 1.34 2.76
N GLU A 4 39.23 2.26 3.19
CA GLU A 4 40.62 2.06 3.64
C GLU A 4 40.75 1.57 5.09
N ASP A 5 39.71 1.71 5.92
CA ASP A 5 39.72 1.33 7.35
C ASP A 5 39.17 -0.10 7.62
N LEU A 6 38.71 -0.81 6.58
CA LEU A 6 38.14 -2.16 6.69
C LEU A 6 39.22 -3.23 6.46
N ASP A 7 39.13 -4.34 7.21
CA ASP A 7 40.02 -5.49 7.03
C ASP A 7 40.03 -5.92 5.55
N PRO A 8 41.18 -5.84 4.85
CA PRO A 8 41.28 -6.14 3.42
C PRO A 8 40.81 -7.56 3.09
N LYS A 9 40.93 -8.50 4.03
CA LYS A 9 40.49 -9.88 3.85
C LYS A 9 38.97 -10.00 3.85
N LEU A 10 38.29 -9.37 4.81
CA LEU A 10 36.82 -9.37 4.89
C LEU A 10 36.21 -8.65 3.69
N ARG A 11 36.87 -7.58 3.21
CA ARG A 11 36.45 -6.87 2.00
C ARG A 11 36.57 -7.75 0.75
N ALA A 12 37.67 -8.49 0.61
CA ALA A 12 37.85 -9.43 -0.50
C ALA A 12 36.82 -10.57 -0.45
N GLU A 13 36.49 -11.08 0.74
CA GLU A 13 35.43 -12.08 0.92
C GLU A 13 34.04 -11.53 0.55
N LEU A 14 33.70 -10.30 0.97
CA LEU A 14 32.45 -9.64 0.58
C LEU A 14 32.38 -9.39 -0.94
N GLY A 15 33.50 -8.97 -1.55
CA GLY A 15 33.70 -8.87 -3.00
C GLY A 15 33.36 -10.17 -3.72
N ALA A 16 34.00 -11.26 -3.32
CA ALA A 16 33.78 -12.57 -3.91
C ALA A 16 32.33 -13.05 -3.76
N ILE A 17 31.69 -12.78 -2.62
CA ILE A 17 30.27 -13.09 -2.40
C ILE A 17 29.39 -12.29 -3.35
N ALA A 18 29.55 -10.97 -3.41
CA ALA A 18 28.76 -10.10 -4.27
C ALA A 18 28.90 -10.47 -5.75
N ASP A 19 30.15 -10.67 -6.22
CA ASP A 19 30.45 -11.09 -7.59
C ASP A 19 29.83 -12.47 -7.90
N SER A 20 29.90 -13.43 -6.98
CA SER A 20 29.31 -14.76 -7.16
C SER A 20 27.78 -14.73 -7.30
N HIS A 21 27.15 -13.66 -6.79
CA HIS A 21 25.71 -13.41 -6.90
C HIS A 21 25.35 -12.41 -8.00
N GLY A 22 26.32 -11.90 -8.77
CA GLY A 22 26.10 -10.96 -9.86
C GLY A 22 25.84 -9.52 -9.39
N PHE A 23 26.36 -9.12 -8.23
CA PHE A 23 26.22 -7.76 -7.73
C PHE A 23 27.58 -7.09 -7.59
N TRP A 24 27.67 -5.87 -8.12
CA TRP A 24 28.70 -4.93 -7.72
C TRP A 24 28.19 -4.15 -6.50
N TYR A 25 29.08 -3.66 -5.63
CA TYR A 25 28.65 -2.82 -4.52
C TYR A 25 29.54 -1.60 -4.34
N ASP A 26 28.94 -0.55 -3.77
CA ASP A 26 29.64 0.68 -3.39
C ASP A 26 29.46 0.95 -1.89
N ASN A 27 30.51 1.45 -1.25
CA ASN A 27 30.48 1.86 0.14
C ASN A 27 30.15 3.36 0.20
N TYR A 28 28.93 3.69 0.57
CA TYR A 28 28.41 5.05 0.43
C TYR A 28 28.94 6.02 1.50
N ASP A 29 28.95 5.60 2.76
CA ASP A 29 29.25 6.46 3.92
C ASP A 29 30.10 5.78 5.00
N GLY A 30 30.57 4.55 4.74
CA GLY A 30 31.35 3.76 5.68
C GLY A 30 30.55 2.85 6.60
N CYS A 31 29.22 2.92 6.57
CA CYS A 31 28.34 1.97 7.26
C CYS A 31 27.17 1.47 6.41
N SER A 32 26.93 2.09 5.25
CA SER A 32 25.90 1.75 4.28
C SER A 32 26.55 1.29 2.96
N TYR A 33 26.16 0.10 2.51
CA TYR A 33 26.57 -0.46 1.22
C TYR A 33 25.39 -0.49 0.26
N TYR A 34 25.60 -0.02 -0.97
CA TYR A 34 24.64 -0.14 -2.05
C TYR A 34 25.07 -1.24 -3.00
N PHE A 35 24.15 -2.14 -3.34
CA PHE A 35 24.38 -3.23 -4.28
C PHE A 35 23.68 -2.91 -5.60
N TYR A 36 24.38 -3.17 -6.70
CA TYR A 36 23.97 -2.90 -8.06
C TYR A 36 24.08 -4.19 -8.86
N ALA A 37 23.01 -4.58 -9.54
CA ALA A 37 23.07 -5.77 -10.38
C ALA A 37 24.04 -5.55 -11.55
N THR A 38 24.87 -6.55 -11.84
CA THR A 38 25.87 -6.47 -12.92
C THR A 38 25.27 -6.70 -14.30
N THR A 39 24.04 -7.19 -14.39
CA THR A 39 23.31 -7.41 -15.66
C THR A 39 21.91 -6.83 -15.61
N GLU A 40 21.37 -6.50 -16.78
CA GLU A 40 20.02 -5.96 -16.92
C GLU A 40 18.95 -6.97 -16.49
N GLU A 41 19.13 -8.26 -16.79
CA GLU A 41 18.17 -9.30 -16.39
C GLU A 41 18.12 -9.48 -14.86
N LEU A 42 19.27 -9.38 -14.19
CA LEU A 42 19.33 -9.46 -12.73
C LEU A 42 18.76 -8.18 -12.09
N GLN A 43 19.00 -7.01 -12.70
CA GLN A 43 18.39 -5.75 -12.24
C GLN A 43 16.86 -5.81 -12.33
N GLU A 44 16.32 -6.28 -13.45
CA GLU A 44 14.87 -6.45 -13.61
C GLU A 44 14.29 -7.43 -12.60
N ALA A 45 14.96 -8.56 -12.34
CA ALA A 45 14.53 -9.53 -11.35
C ALA A 45 14.58 -8.95 -9.92
N TYR A 46 15.61 -8.17 -9.62
CA TYR A 46 15.79 -7.48 -8.34
C TYR A 46 14.69 -6.43 -8.13
N ASP A 47 14.43 -5.57 -9.12
CA ASP A 47 13.37 -4.58 -9.08
C ASP A 47 11.99 -5.23 -8.92
N GLN A 48 11.73 -6.33 -9.64
CA GLN A 48 10.51 -7.11 -9.48
C GLN A 48 10.35 -7.68 -8.07
N PHE A 49 11.45 -8.15 -7.46
CA PHE A 49 11.44 -8.68 -6.09
C PHE A 49 11.16 -7.57 -5.06
N PHE A 50 11.86 -6.43 -5.13
CA PHE A 50 11.64 -5.34 -4.20
C PHE A 50 10.29 -4.66 -4.40
N HIS A 51 9.82 -4.55 -5.65
CA HIS A 51 8.47 -4.13 -5.94
C HIS A 51 7.44 -5.09 -5.32
N TRP A 52 7.66 -6.41 -5.41
CA TRP A 52 6.80 -7.40 -4.76
C TRP A 52 6.82 -7.27 -3.23
N LYS A 53 8.01 -7.09 -2.62
CA LYS A 53 8.13 -6.85 -1.18
C LYS A 53 7.42 -5.58 -0.75
N TRP A 54 7.51 -4.52 -1.54
CA TRP A 54 6.77 -3.29 -1.33
C TRP A 54 5.26 -3.55 -1.42
N VAL A 55 4.77 -4.22 -2.47
CA VAL A 55 3.37 -4.64 -2.63
C VAL A 55 2.87 -5.43 -1.43
N CYS A 56 3.62 -6.42 -0.93
CA CYS A 56 3.28 -7.15 0.30
C CYS A 56 3.21 -6.21 1.52
N SER A 57 4.13 -5.27 1.65
CA SER A 57 4.15 -4.30 2.74
C SER A 57 2.93 -3.36 2.76
N LEU A 58 2.18 -3.28 1.65
CA LEU A 58 0.93 -2.53 1.57
C LEU A 58 -0.25 -3.27 2.21
N ILE A 59 -0.12 -4.58 2.42
CA ILE A 59 -1.17 -5.45 2.98
C ILE A 59 -1.08 -5.42 4.51
N ILE A 60 -1.65 -4.39 5.14
CA ILE A 60 -1.61 -4.22 6.61
C ILE A 60 -3.03 -4.00 7.19
N GLU A 61 -3.26 -4.55 8.40
CA GLU A 61 -4.53 -4.60 9.13
C GLU A 61 -5.09 -3.25 9.65
N ASP A 62 -4.39 -2.12 9.48
CA ASP A 62 -4.86 -0.80 9.99
C ASP A 62 -4.86 0.38 8.97
N PHE A 63 -5.00 0.06 7.68
CA PHE A 63 -5.16 1.01 6.59
C PHE A 63 -6.61 1.05 6.16
N ALA A 64 -7.32 2.14 6.51
CA ALA A 64 -8.75 2.32 6.20
C ALA A 64 -9.09 2.34 4.70
N ASP A 65 -8.08 2.36 3.83
CA ASP A 65 -8.23 2.32 2.38
C ASP A 65 -7.01 1.58 1.82
N ILE A 66 -7.19 0.54 1.00
CA ILE A 66 -6.08 -0.08 0.27
C ILE A 66 -5.68 0.77 -0.95
N TYR A 67 -4.41 0.69 -1.31
CA TYR A 67 -3.75 1.33 -2.44
C TYR A 67 -4.47 1.00 -3.76
N ALA A 68 -4.86 2.04 -4.52
CA ALA A 68 -5.35 1.86 -5.88
C ALA A 68 -4.33 1.09 -6.73
N GLU A 69 -3.04 1.28 -6.42
CA GLU A 69 -1.88 0.61 -6.99
C GLU A 69 -1.88 -0.89 -6.68
N LEU A 70 -2.25 -1.29 -5.46
CA LEU A 70 -2.36 -2.71 -5.07
C LEU A 70 -3.51 -3.39 -5.81
N TYR A 71 -4.67 -2.72 -5.88
CA TYR A 71 -5.80 -3.24 -6.64
C TYR A 71 -5.50 -3.30 -8.13
N GLN A 72 -4.86 -2.27 -8.69
CA GLN A 72 -4.39 -2.26 -10.07
C GLN A 72 -3.40 -3.40 -10.33
N TYR A 73 -2.48 -3.67 -9.38
CA TYR A 73 -1.51 -4.74 -9.50
C TYR A 73 -2.20 -6.11 -9.56
N PHE A 74 -3.08 -6.44 -8.61
CA PHE A 74 -3.76 -7.74 -8.59
C PHE A 74 -4.85 -7.88 -9.66
N GLN A 75 -5.42 -6.76 -10.12
CA GLN A 75 -6.27 -6.76 -11.32
C GLN A 75 -5.46 -7.15 -12.56
N ALA A 76 -4.28 -6.54 -12.76
CA ALA A 76 -3.43 -6.81 -13.91
C ALA A 76 -2.71 -8.18 -13.84
N ARG A 77 -2.46 -8.66 -12.62
CA ARG A 77 -1.70 -9.90 -12.34
C ARG A 77 -2.39 -10.78 -11.28
N PRO A 78 -3.56 -11.37 -11.59
CA PRO A 78 -4.29 -12.23 -10.66
C PRO A 78 -3.52 -13.50 -10.27
N ASP A 79 -2.56 -13.92 -11.10
CA ASP A 79 -1.65 -15.02 -10.82
C ASP A 79 -0.77 -14.71 -9.59
N ARG A 80 -0.38 -13.45 -9.36
CA ARG A 80 0.48 -13.11 -8.20
C ARG A 80 -0.17 -13.37 -6.85
N LEU A 81 -1.49 -13.55 -6.78
CA LEU A 81 -2.19 -13.91 -5.55
C LEU A 81 -1.68 -15.21 -4.91
N TYR A 82 -1.26 -16.21 -5.70
CA TYR A 82 -0.72 -17.46 -5.13
C TYR A 82 0.70 -17.30 -4.56
N SER A 83 1.36 -16.16 -4.80
CA SER A 83 2.69 -15.85 -4.23
C SER A 83 2.60 -15.21 -2.84
N LEU A 84 1.40 -14.79 -2.42
CA LEU A 84 1.18 -14.22 -1.09
C LEU A 84 1.33 -15.26 0.02
N HIS A 85 1.76 -14.79 1.18
CA HIS A 85 1.53 -15.54 2.41
C HIS A 85 0.01 -15.72 2.62
N HIS A 86 -0.41 -16.83 3.24
CA HIS A 86 -1.86 -17.10 3.38
C HIS A 86 -2.57 -15.98 4.15
N ARG A 87 -1.92 -15.49 5.23
CA ARG A 87 -2.43 -14.37 6.01
C ARG A 87 -2.54 -13.07 5.22
N GLU A 88 -1.58 -12.79 4.33
CA GLU A 88 -1.66 -11.62 3.45
C GLU A 88 -2.83 -11.72 2.47
N PHE A 89 -3.13 -12.93 1.99
CA PHE A 89 -4.30 -13.16 1.14
C PHE A 89 -5.62 -12.94 1.91
N GLU A 90 -5.72 -13.40 3.16
CA GLU A 90 -6.86 -13.13 4.04
C GLU A 90 -7.04 -11.62 4.27
N ILE A 91 -5.96 -10.90 4.59
CA ILE A 91 -5.98 -9.44 4.79
C ILE A 91 -6.39 -8.72 3.51
N LEU A 92 -5.88 -9.15 2.33
CA LEU A 92 -6.27 -8.57 1.06
C LEU A 92 -7.79 -8.70 0.84
N LEU A 93 -8.36 -9.89 1.04
CA LEU A 93 -9.79 -10.12 0.87
C LEU A 93 -10.61 -9.28 1.85
N TYR A 94 -10.25 -9.30 3.14
CA TYR A 94 -10.87 -8.47 4.17
C TYR A 94 -10.98 -7.01 3.71
N ARG A 95 -9.91 -6.48 3.15
CA ARG A 95 -9.86 -5.09 2.70
C ARG A 95 -10.59 -4.80 1.40
N VAL A 96 -10.49 -5.72 0.43
CA VAL A 96 -11.27 -5.63 -0.80
C VAL A 96 -12.75 -5.51 -0.43
N PHE A 97 -13.25 -6.34 0.47
CA PHE A 97 -14.64 -6.28 0.91
C PHE A 97 -14.97 -4.97 1.65
N GLN A 98 -14.07 -4.42 2.49
CA GLN A 98 -14.28 -3.08 3.05
C GLN A 98 -14.43 -2.01 1.98
N SER A 99 -13.57 -2.02 0.96
CA SER A 99 -13.64 -1.07 -0.16
C SER A 99 -14.89 -1.25 -1.02
N LEU A 100 -15.48 -2.44 -1.03
CA LEU A 100 -16.77 -2.71 -1.66
C LEU A 100 -17.97 -2.31 -0.78
N GLY A 101 -17.73 -1.80 0.44
CA GLY A 101 -18.76 -1.28 1.34
C GLY A 101 -19.30 -2.28 2.36
N TYR A 102 -18.66 -3.44 2.53
CA TYR A 102 -19.03 -4.39 3.58
C TYR A 102 -18.43 -3.99 4.92
N GLU A 103 -19.23 -4.10 5.99
CA GLU A 103 -18.65 -4.24 7.32
C GLU A 103 -17.98 -5.61 7.38
N SER A 104 -16.75 -5.66 7.87
CA SER A 104 -16.00 -6.90 7.86
C SER A 104 -15.12 -7.06 9.08
N GLU A 105 -14.90 -8.31 9.45
CA GLU A 105 -14.10 -8.75 10.58
C GLU A 105 -13.10 -9.79 10.07
N LEU A 106 -11.81 -9.51 10.24
CA LEU A 106 -10.75 -10.45 9.91
C LEU A 106 -10.57 -11.45 11.07
N GLY A 107 -10.58 -12.74 10.76
CA GLY A 107 -10.35 -13.80 11.73
C GLY A 107 -8.92 -13.78 12.31
N PRO A 108 -8.66 -14.50 13.41
CA PRO A 108 -7.33 -14.56 14.03
C PRO A 108 -6.28 -15.32 13.22
N GLY A 109 -6.66 -15.99 12.13
CA GLY A 109 -5.78 -16.73 11.21
C GLY A 109 -5.37 -18.12 11.69
N VAL A 110 -5.59 -18.45 12.97
CA VAL A 110 -5.42 -19.80 13.54
C VAL A 110 -6.60 -20.10 14.45
N GLY A 111 -7.18 -21.31 14.33
CA GLY A 111 -8.29 -21.75 15.19
C GLY A 111 -9.61 -21.03 14.92
N ASP A 112 -9.79 -20.47 13.73
CA ASP A 112 -10.95 -19.68 13.31
C ASP A 112 -12.16 -20.51 12.85
N GLY A 113 -12.11 -21.84 13.03
CA GLY A 113 -13.15 -22.75 12.56
C GLY A 113 -13.26 -22.85 11.03
N GLY A 114 -12.27 -22.31 10.29
CA GLY A 114 -12.28 -22.25 8.84
C GLY A 114 -12.98 -21.02 8.25
N VAL A 115 -13.24 -19.99 9.06
CA VAL A 115 -13.80 -18.70 8.62
C VAL A 115 -12.75 -17.62 8.76
N ASP A 116 -12.15 -17.23 7.63
CA ASP A 116 -11.05 -16.28 7.59
C ASP A 116 -11.53 -14.82 7.66
N VAL A 117 -12.70 -14.51 7.08
CA VAL A 117 -13.32 -13.17 7.13
C VAL A 117 -14.83 -13.30 7.30
N LYS A 118 -15.43 -12.49 8.16
CA LYS A 118 -16.89 -12.32 8.25
C LYS A 118 -17.28 -11.01 7.60
N LEU A 119 -18.35 -11.02 6.83
CA LEU A 119 -18.89 -9.86 6.13
C LEU A 119 -20.32 -9.61 6.59
N LEU A 120 -20.63 -8.38 6.94
CA LEU A 120 -21.97 -7.92 7.23
C LEU A 120 -22.35 -6.87 6.18
N GLN A 121 -23.41 -7.15 5.44
CA GLN A 121 -24.01 -6.19 4.52
C GLN A 121 -25.31 -5.68 5.12
N ARG A 122 -25.35 -4.41 5.49
CA ARG A 122 -26.58 -3.78 5.97
C ARG A 122 -27.45 -3.34 4.80
N SER A 123 -28.73 -3.69 4.84
CA SER A 123 -29.70 -3.30 3.82
C SER A 123 -31.05 -2.97 4.45
N PRO A 124 -31.84 -2.04 3.87
CA PRO A 124 -33.19 -1.75 4.36
C PRO A 124 -34.12 -2.98 4.40
N LEU A 125 -33.79 -4.04 3.65
CA LEU A 125 -34.56 -5.28 3.59
C LEU A 125 -34.11 -6.34 4.60
N GLY A 126 -33.05 -6.09 5.36
CA GLY A 126 -32.44 -7.03 6.29
C GLY A 126 -30.93 -7.08 6.12
N ASP A 127 -30.22 -7.37 7.20
CA ASP A 127 -28.78 -7.55 7.17
C ASP A 127 -28.44 -8.96 6.66
N THR A 128 -27.39 -9.05 5.83
CA THR A 128 -26.87 -10.33 5.32
C THR A 128 -25.51 -10.59 5.95
N LEU A 129 -25.37 -11.72 6.63
CA LEU A 129 -24.11 -12.21 7.17
C LEU A 129 -23.50 -13.25 6.23
N ALA A 130 -22.30 -12.96 5.71
CA ALA A 130 -21.55 -13.89 4.87
C ALA A 130 -20.22 -14.29 5.51
N TYR A 131 -19.90 -15.58 5.44
CA TYR A 131 -18.62 -16.14 5.88
C TYR A 131 -17.72 -16.39 4.69
N VAL A 132 -16.48 -15.93 4.78
CA VAL A 132 -15.48 -16.09 3.73
C VAL A 132 -14.41 -17.05 4.21
N GLN A 133 -14.12 -18.06 3.40
CA GLN A 133 -12.95 -18.91 3.58
C GLN A 133 -11.96 -18.66 2.44
N ALA A 134 -10.71 -18.41 2.78
CA ALA A 134 -9.63 -18.08 1.88
C ALA A 134 -8.60 -19.22 1.84
N LYS A 135 -8.43 -19.86 0.68
CA LYS A 135 -7.38 -20.86 0.46
C LYS A 135 -6.42 -20.42 -0.64
N ARG A 136 -5.28 -19.87 -0.21
CA ARG A 136 -4.13 -19.63 -1.08
C ARG A 136 -3.42 -20.95 -1.37
N TYR A 137 -3.58 -21.51 -2.57
CA TYR A 137 -2.87 -22.69 -3.04
C TYR A 137 -2.25 -22.46 -4.42
N ALA A 138 -1.21 -23.24 -4.72
CA ALA A 138 -0.62 -23.27 -6.05
C ALA A 138 -1.66 -23.76 -7.09
N PRO A 139 -1.55 -23.32 -8.37
CA PRO A 139 -2.51 -23.68 -9.41
C PRO A 139 -2.68 -25.19 -9.63
N ASN A 140 -1.65 -25.99 -9.31
CA ASN A 140 -1.67 -27.45 -9.44
C ASN A 140 -2.36 -28.19 -8.28
N ARG A 141 -2.73 -27.50 -7.19
CA ARG A 141 -3.36 -28.09 -5.99
C ARG A 141 -4.84 -27.67 -5.88
N PRO A 142 -5.77 -28.42 -6.51
CA PRO A 142 -7.17 -28.03 -6.57
C PRO A 142 -7.89 -28.22 -5.22
N ILE A 143 -8.96 -27.45 -5.02
CA ILE A 143 -9.84 -27.56 -3.86
C ILE A 143 -10.82 -28.72 -4.04
N GLY A 144 -10.84 -29.62 -3.06
CA GLY A 144 -11.73 -30.77 -3.00
C GLY A 144 -13.08 -30.46 -2.35
N LEU A 145 -13.98 -31.43 -2.45
CA LEU A 145 -15.34 -31.35 -1.89
C LEU A 145 -15.35 -31.13 -0.37
N GLU A 146 -14.47 -31.81 0.36
CA GLU A 146 -14.41 -31.77 1.83
C GLU A 146 -14.24 -30.34 2.37
N ALA A 147 -13.33 -29.55 1.78
CA ALA A 147 -13.11 -28.17 2.20
C ALA A 147 -14.36 -27.30 2.01
N VAL A 148 -15.05 -27.46 0.89
CA VAL A 148 -16.27 -26.71 0.55
C VAL A 148 -17.45 -27.13 1.45
N GLN A 149 -17.53 -28.41 1.80
CA GLN A 149 -18.51 -28.92 2.77
C GLN A 149 -18.26 -28.38 4.19
N ALA A 150 -17.00 -28.26 4.60
CA ALA A 150 -16.65 -27.71 5.90
C ALA A 150 -17.14 -26.26 6.05
N LEU A 151 -16.91 -25.40 5.06
CA LEU A 151 -17.46 -24.04 5.06
C LEU A 151 -18.99 -24.03 5.13
N ARG A 152 -19.65 -24.88 4.33
CA ARG A 152 -21.12 -24.99 4.36
C ARG A 152 -21.64 -25.39 5.74
N GLY A 153 -20.91 -26.25 6.45
CA GLY A 153 -21.18 -26.63 7.83
C GLY A 153 -21.06 -25.46 8.80
N ALA A 154 -19.98 -24.67 8.71
CA ALA A 154 -19.80 -23.46 9.52
C ALA A 154 -20.95 -22.45 9.29
N VAL A 155 -21.29 -22.19 8.03
CA VAL A 155 -22.42 -21.32 7.65
C VAL A 155 -23.73 -21.80 8.28
N ALA A 156 -24.01 -23.11 8.22
CA ALA A 156 -25.23 -23.68 8.80
C ALA A 156 -25.26 -23.63 10.33
N ASN A 157 -24.14 -23.91 10.98
CA ASN A 157 -24.05 -23.97 12.44
C ASN A 157 -24.20 -22.59 13.08
N ASP A 158 -23.58 -21.58 12.47
CA ASP A 158 -23.54 -20.22 13.02
C ASP A 158 -24.69 -19.34 12.47
N GLY A 159 -25.53 -19.89 11.60
CA GLY A 159 -26.70 -19.22 11.04
C GLY A 159 -26.37 -18.08 10.08
N ALA A 160 -25.20 -18.15 9.41
CA ALA A 160 -24.86 -17.21 8.35
C ALA A 160 -25.70 -17.46 7.09
N ASP A 161 -25.99 -16.42 6.33
CA ASP A 161 -26.83 -16.47 5.14
C ASP A 161 -26.07 -17.03 3.92
N LEU A 162 -24.76 -16.75 3.86
CA LEU A 162 -23.92 -17.05 2.71
C LEU A 162 -22.52 -17.53 3.11
N GLY A 163 -22.00 -18.51 2.38
CA GLY A 163 -20.59 -18.90 2.39
C GLY A 163 -19.91 -18.52 1.08
N ILE A 164 -18.80 -17.81 1.16
CA ILE A 164 -17.96 -17.47 0.01
C ILE A 164 -16.63 -18.20 0.16
N PHE A 165 -16.39 -19.21 -0.66
CA PHE A 165 -15.09 -19.87 -0.73
C PHE A 165 -14.24 -19.18 -1.78
N VAL A 166 -13.08 -18.66 -1.40
CA VAL A 166 -12.14 -17.99 -2.30
C VAL A 166 -10.84 -18.79 -2.38
N THR A 167 -10.36 -19.08 -3.59
CA THR A 167 -9.07 -19.74 -3.76
C THR A 167 -8.23 -19.10 -4.87
N THR A 168 -6.91 -19.18 -4.72
CA THR A 168 -5.96 -18.82 -5.79
C THR A 168 -5.68 -19.97 -6.78
N SER A 169 -6.34 -21.12 -6.58
CA SER A 169 -6.24 -22.32 -7.41
C SER A 169 -7.57 -22.57 -8.15
N ARG A 170 -7.93 -23.84 -8.37
CA ARG A 170 -9.16 -24.26 -9.04
C ARG A 170 -9.98 -25.24 -8.18
N TYR A 171 -11.27 -25.35 -8.45
CA TYR A 171 -12.14 -26.32 -7.78
C TYR A 171 -12.26 -27.61 -8.59
N LEU A 172 -12.26 -28.76 -7.90
CA LEU A 172 -12.66 -30.03 -8.52
C LEU A 172 -14.15 -30.04 -8.85
N GLN A 173 -14.54 -30.83 -9.86
CA GLN A 173 -15.94 -30.93 -10.31
C GLN A 173 -16.90 -31.29 -9.16
N GLY A 174 -16.48 -32.15 -8.23
CA GLY A 174 -17.29 -32.50 -7.06
C GLY A 174 -17.63 -31.31 -6.17
N ALA A 175 -16.67 -30.42 -5.94
CA ALA A 175 -16.86 -29.19 -5.17
C ALA A 175 -17.82 -28.22 -5.88
N GLN A 176 -17.64 -28.05 -7.20
CA GLN A 176 -18.54 -27.21 -8.02
C GLN A 176 -19.98 -27.74 -7.99
N ASN A 177 -20.16 -29.04 -8.22
CA ASN A 177 -21.48 -29.69 -8.19
C ASN A 177 -22.15 -29.59 -6.81
N PHE A 178 -21.38 -29.55 -5.72
CA PHE A 178 -21.91 -29.36 -4.38
C PHE A 178 -22.38 -27.91 -4.15
N ALA A 179 -21.56 -26.92 -4.53
CA ALA A 179 -21.95 -25.51 -4.43
C ALA A 179 -23.21 -25.21 -5.26
N HIS A 180 -23.30 -25.70 -6.49
CA HIS A 180 -24.50 -25.52 -7.33
C HIS A 180 -25.78 -26.09 -6.71
N ARG A 181 -25.68 -27.22 -5.99
CA ARG A 181 -26.82 -27.82 -5.26
C ARG A 181 -27.20 -27.07 -3.99
N SER A 182 -26.37 -26.13 -3.54
CA SER A 182 -26.59 -25.34 -2.32
C SER A 182 -27.51 -24.14 -2.55
N SER A 183 -28.11 -23.99 -3.74
CA SER A 183 -29.11 -22.96 -4.08
C SER A 183 -28.70 -21.52 -3.74
N GLY A 184 -27.43 -21.18 -3.96
CA GLY A 184 -26.92 -19.82 -3.70
C GLY A 184 -26.42 -19.56 -2.28
N ILE A 185 -26.55 -20.51 -1.35
CA ILE A 185 -25.98 -20.39 0.01
C ILE A 185 -24.45 -20.49 -0.01
N LEU A 186 -23.87 -21.03 -1.10
CA LEU A 186 -22.43 -21.24 -1.23
C LEU A 186 -21.95 -20.76 -2.59
N GLU A 187 -21.03 -19.80 -2.58
CA GLU A 187 -20.38 -19.27 -3.76
C GLU A 187 -18.91 -19.68 -3.82
N LEU A 188 -18.47 -20.10 -5.00
CA LEU A 188 -17.07 -20.44 -5.26
C LEU A 188 -16.43 -19.34 -6.10
N LYS A 189 -15.33 -18.79 -5.59
CA LYS A 189 -14.60 -17.67 -6.18
C LYS A 189 -13.13 -18.04 -6.35
N THR A 190 -12.52 -17.45 -7.37
CA THR A 190 -11.16 -17.71 -7.83
C THR A 190 -10.36 -16.41 -7.87
N SER A 191 -9.08 -16.48 -8.23
CA SER A 191 -8.25 -15.30 -8.50
C SER A 191 -8.88 -14.32 -9.50
N ALA A 192 -9.71 -14.81 -10.44
CA ALA A 192 -10.39 -13.95 -11.41
C ALA A 192 -11.45 -13.06 -10.74
N ASP A 193 -12.22 -13.62 -9.80
CA ASP A 193 -13.21 -12.86 -9.03
C ASP A 193 -12.51 -11.82 -8.13
N VAL A 194 -11.38 -12.20 -7.51
CA VAL A 194 -10.58 -11.26 -6.71
C VAL A 194 -10.07 -10.09 -7.56
N ALA A 195 -9.63 -10.34 -8.79
CA ALA A 195 -9.22 -9.28 -9.72
C ALA A 195 -10.39 -8.36 -10.10
N GLN A 196 -11.59 -8.91 -10.31
CA GLN A 196 -12.79 -8.10 -10.57
C GLN A 196 -13.16 -7.24 -9.36
N TRP A 197 -13.08 -7.78 -8.15
CA TRP A 197 -13.31 -7.00 -6.94
C TRP A 197 -12.26 -5.91 -6.73
N CYS A 198 -10.99 -6.19 -7.04
CA CYS A 198 -9.94 -5.18 -7.04
C CYS A 198 -10.26 -4.04 -8.02
N GLN A 199 -10.71 -4.36 -9.24
CA GLN A 199 -11.12 -3.35 -10.22
C GLN A 199 -12.29 -2.48 -9.71
N GLN A 200 -13.31 -3.10 -9.10
CA GLN A 200 -14.44 -2.38 -8.52
C GLN A 200 -14.01 -1.48 -7.36
N ALA A 201 -13.16 -2.00 -6.47
CA ALA A 201 -12.62 -1.26 -5.34
C ALA A 201 -11.74 -0.07 -5.79
N GLN A 202 -10.94 -0.25 -6.85
CA GLN A 202 -10.16 0.84 -7.45
C GLN A 202 -11.06 1.97 -7.97
N ALA A 203 -12.16 1.64 -8.65
CA ALA A 203 -13.11 2.64 -9.15
C ALA A 203 -13.76 3.45 -7.99
N GLY A 204 -14.04 2.81 -6.86
CA GLY A 204 -14.50 3.46 -5.64
C GLY A 204 -13.47 4.46 -5.08
N ILE A 205 -12.20 4.06 -4.98
CA ILE A 205 -11.12 4.93 -4.47
C ILE A 205 -10.90 6.15 -5.36
N VAL A 206 -10.95 6.00 -6.68
CA VAL A 206 -10.80 7.14 -7.61
C VAL A 206 -11.90 8.18 -7.40
N LYS A 207 -13.13 7.73 -7.14
CA LYS A 207 -14.26 8.61 -6.80
C LYS A 207 -14.01 9.35 -5.48
N ASP A 208 -13.53 8.66 -4.45
CA ASP A 208 -13.25 9.27 -3.14
C ASP A 208 -12.06 10.25 -3.16
N LYS A 209 -10.97 9.91 -3.88
CA LYS A 209 -9.86 10.86 -4.14
C LYS A 209 -10.38 12.13 -4.82
N SER A 210 -11.29 12.00 -5.79
CA SER A 210 -11.87 13.15 -6.49
C SER A 210 -12.69 14.07 -5.55
N VAL A 211 -13.34 13.50 -4.54
CA VAL A 211 -14.05 14.27 -3.49
C VAL A 211 -13.08 14.98 -2.56
N LEU A 212 -12.01 14.29 -2.13
CA LEU A 212 -10.98 14.86 -1.25
C LEU A 212 -10.17 15.98 -1.93
N VAL A 213 -9.96 15.90 -3.24
CA VAL A 213 -9.27 16.94 -4.04
C VAL A 213 -10.25 18.00 -4.57
N SER A 214 -11.53 17.92 -4.18
CA SER A 214 -12.51 18.91 -4.61
C SER A 214 -12.12 20.31 -4.14
N ALA A 215 -12.38 21.31 -4.99
CA ALA A 215 -12.04 22.70 -4.68
C ALA A 215 -12.67 23.16 -3.35
N THR A 216 -13.88 22.68 -3.04
CA THR A 216 -14.58 22.97 -1.78
C THR A 216 -13.85 22.40 -0.57
N HIS A 217 -13.36 21.15 -0.65
CA HIS A 217 -12.63 20.53 0.44
C HIS A 217 -11.28 21.22 0.67
N LEU A 218 -10.50 21.43 -0.40
CA LEU A 218 -9.20 22.11 -0.32
C LEU A 218 -9.32 23.53 0.23
N LEU A 219 -10.31 24.31 -0.23
CA LEU A 219 -10.56 25.65 0.31
C LEU A 219 -10.94 25.63 1.80
N SER A 220 -11.63 24.57 2.27
CA SER A 220 -11.94 24.44 3.69
C SER A 220 -10.71 24.11 4.53
N ILE A 221 -9.78 23.28 4.01
CA ILE A 221 -8.49 23.03 4.67
C ILE A 221 -7.63 24.30 4.68
N LEU A 222 -7.52 25.02 3.56
CA LEU A 222 -6.73 26.26 3.47
C LEU A 222 -7.22 27.34 4.45
N ARG A 223 -8.54 27.53 4.58
CA ARG A 223 -9.10 28.44 5.59
C ARG A 223 -8.71 28.05 7.02
N ARG A 224 -8.72 26.76 7.33
CA ARG A 224 -8.27 26.26 8.65
C ARG A 224 -6.79 26.56 8.90
N ILE A 225 -5.94 26.56 7.86
CA ILE A 225 -4.52 26.95 7.96
C ILE A 225 -4.41 28.43 8.31
N GLU A 226 -5.16 29.29 7.61
CA GLU A 226 -5.18 30.75 7.83
C GLU A 226 -5.64 31.09 9.25
N ASP A 227 -6.62 30.35 9.78
CA ASP A 227 -7.15 30.52 11.14
C ASP A 227 -6.24 29.93 12.25
N GLY A 228 -5.04 29.46 11.90
CA GLY A 228 -4.07 28.90 12.85
C GLY A 228 -4.39 27.47 13.32
N SER A 229 -5.40 26.82 12.75
CA SER A 229 -5.70 25.41 13.03
C SER A 229 -4.70 24.48 12.34
N HIS A 230 -4.41 23.34 12.98
CA HIS A 230 -3.46 22.31 12.55
C HIS A 230 -3.85 21.63 11.22
N ALA A 231 -3.77 22.29 10.07
CA ALA A 231 -3.51 21.51 8.86
C ALA A 231 -2.02 21.17 8.84
N LEU A 232 -1.73 19.87 8.78
CA LEU A 232 -0.37 19.37 8.82
C LEU A 232 0.22 19.49 7.42
N VAL A 233 1.04 20.53 7.23
CA VAL A 233 1.97 20.56 6.10
C VAL A 233 3.19 19.76 6.50
N VAL A 234 3.64 18.89 5.60
CA VAL A 234 4.82 18.06 5.79
C VAL A 234 5.87 18.39 4.73
N HIS A 235 7.13 18.15 5.08
CA HIS A 235 8.30 18.49 4.27
C HIS A 235 9.29 17.32 4.25
N ALA A 236 9.85 17.08 3.08
CA ALA A 236 10.97 16.17 2.85
C ALA A 236 12.03 16.84 1.98
N HIS A 237 13.30 16.47 2.19
CA HIS A 237 14.36 16.78 1.25
C HIS A 237 14.34 15.75 0.12
N THR A 238 14.64 16.20 -1.10
CA THR A 238 14.66 15.38 -2.31
C THR A 238 15.97 15.62 -3.10
N GLY A 239 16.31 14.70 -4.00
CA GLY A 239 17.51 14.81 -4.83
C GLY A 239 18.68 13.96 -4.34
N TYR A 240 19.62 13.70 -5.26
CA TYR A 240 20.89 13.02 -5.00
C TYR A 240 22.01 14.03 -5.23
N ARG A 241 22.87 14.24 -4.22
CA ARG A 241 23.92 15.29 -4.14
C ARG A 241 23.44 16.75 -4.16
N THR A 242 22.26 17.00 -4.68
CA THR A 242 21.55 18.29 -4.57
C THR A 242 20.52 18.27 -3.43
N ILE A 243 20.17 19.44 -2.92
CA ILE A 243 19.11 19.65 -1.93
C ILE A 243 17.90 20.25 -2.63
N GLY A 244 16.90 19.41 -2.91
CA GLY A 244 15.56 19.82 -3.29
C GLY A 244 14.59 19.72 -2.11
N ASN A 245 13.43 20.36 -2.21
CA ASN A 245 12.35 20.19 -1.23
C ASN A 245 11.05 19.71 -1.90
N SER A 246 10.38 18.81 -1.18
CA SER A 246 9.00 18.40 -1.44
C SER A 246 8.14 18.80 -0.24
N PHE A 247 7.05 19.53 -0.52
CA PHE A 247 6.05 19.87 0.48
C PHE A 247 4.76 19.16 0.15
N ALA A 248 4.04 18.71 1.17
CA ALA A 248 2.73 18.11 0.99
C ALA A 248 1.75 18.46 2.11
N LEU A 249 0.47 18.44 1.78
CA LEU A 249 -0.64 18.65 2.72
C LEU A 249 -1.19 17.29 3.14
N VAL A 250 -1.33 17.04 4.44
CA VAL A 250 -2.08 15.88 4.94
C VAL A 250 -3.57 16.12 4.74
N LEU A 251 -4.18 15.34 3.85
CA LEU A 251 -5.63 15.38 3.60
C LEU A 251 -6.39 14.52 4.62
N LYS A 252 -5.84 13.35 4.96
CA LYS A 252 -6.41 12.36 5.88
C LYS A 252 -5.28 11.56 6.51
N GLU A 253 -5.39 11.20 7.78
CA GLU A 253 -4.47 10.27 8.44
C GLU A 253 -5.24 9.18 9.20
N THR A 254 -4.60 8.01 9.31
CA THR A 254 -4.98 6.91 10.21
C THR A 254 -3.82 6.66 11.15
N LYS A 255 -3.89 5.61 11.99
CA LYS A 255 -2.79 5.26 12.89
C LYS A 255 -1.47 4.96 12.14
N HIS A 256 -1.55 4.31 10.98
CA HIS A 256 -0.39 3.81 10.24
C HIS A 256 -0.23 4.39 8.82
N ALA A 257 -1.11 5.30 8.40
CA ALA A 257 -1.11 5.86 7.04
C ALA A 257 -1.48 7.33 7.01
N ALA A 258 -1.12 8.00 5.92
CA ALA A 258 -1.70 9.28 5.53
C ALA A 258 -1.89 9.37 4.02
N LEU A 259 -2.89 10.14 3.63
CA LEU A 259 -3.10 10.61 2.27
C LEU A 259 -2.57 12.05 2.19
N LEU A 260 -1.54 12.25 1.38
CA LEU A 260 -0.84 13.50 1.19
C LEU A 260 -1.14 14.07 -0.20
N MET A 261 -1.15 15.39 -0.31
CA MET A 261 -1.23 16.09 -1.60
C MET A 261 0.01 16.96 -1.78
N SER A 262 0.74 16.75 -2.87
CA SER A 262 1.90 17.59 -3.23
C SER A 262 1.48 19.05 -3.33
N LEU A 263 2.24 19.92 -2.66
CA LEU A 263 2.06 21.35 -2.70
C LEU A 263 3.08 21.97 -3.65
N PRO A 264 2.67 22.95 -4.48
CA PRO A 264 3.61 23.76 -5.24
C PRO A 264 4.53 24.53 -4.30
N ARG A 265 5.73 24.85 -4.77
CA ARG A 265 6.72 25.65 -4.02
C ARG A 265 6.89 27.03 -4.63
N GLN A 266 7.23 28.00 -3.77
CA GLN A 266 7.55 29.36 -4.12
C GLN A 266 8.94 29.68 -3.57
N ILE A 267 9.85 30.08 -4.46
CA ILE A 267 11.17 30.61 -4.10
C ILE A 267 10.98 32.01 -3.51
N ILE A 268 11.53 32.25 -2.33
CA ILE A 268 11.45 33.55 -1.63
C ILE A 268 12.78 34.31 -1.63
N SER A 269 13.89 33.59 -1.80
CA SER A 269 15.23 34.16 -1.90
C SER A 269 16.10 33.21 -2.72
N GLN A 270 16.96 33.75 -3.57
CA GLN A 270 17.94 32.96 -4.32
C GLN A 270 19.21 33.77 -4.56
N ASP A 271 20.32 33.08 -4.79
CA ASP A 271 21.58 33.68 -5.21
C ASP A 271 21.49 34.23 -6.64
N THR A 272 22.56 34.89 -7.10
CA THR A 272 22.61 35.52 -8.43
C THR A 272 22.49 34.51 -9.57
N HIS A 273 22.93 33.26 -9.34
CA HIS A 273 22.91 32.21 -10.36
C HIS A 273 21.66 31.32 -10.28
N GLY A 274 20.83 31.47 -9.24
CA GLY A 274 19.64 30.64 -9.01
C GLY A 274 19.97 29.20 -8.61
N LEU A 275 21.18 28.95 -8.13
CA LEU A 275 21.66 27.63 -7.71
C LEU A 275 21.34 27.34 -6.25
N GLU A 276 21.24 28.38 -5.41
CA GLU A 276 20.92 28.22 -4.00
C GLU A 276 19.87 29.23 -3.56
N GLY A 277 19.06 28.86 -2.59
CA GLY A 277 18.03 29.75 -2.09
C GLY A 277 17.17 29.13 -1.00
N HIS A 278 16.03 29.78 -0.77
CA HIS A 278 15.01 29.30 0.15
C HIS A 278 13.65 29.31 -0.54
N GLU A 279 12.85 28.31 -0.20
CA GLU A 279 11.52 28.12 -0.72
C GLU A 279 10.52 27.74 0.37
N ILE A 280 9.25 28.04 0.09
CA ILE A 280 8.11 27.73 0.96
C ILE A 280 7.00 27.04 0.15
N PRO A 281 6.13 26.26 0.78
CA PRO A 281 4.93 25.76 0.13
C PRO A 281 3.97 26.91 -0.19
N ILE A 282 3.30 26.81 -1.34
CA ILE A 282 2.16 27.66 -1.68
C ILE A 282 0.93 27.13 -0.93
N LEU A 283 0.32 27.98 -0.11
CA LEU A 283 -0.82 27.63 0.76
C LEU A 283 -2.06 28.51 0.49
N ASP A 284 -2.20 29.01 -0.73
CA ASP A 284 -3.34 29.84 -1.15
C ASP A 284 -4.11 29.21 -2.30
N LYS A 285 -5.03 29.95 -2.91
CA LYS A 285 -5.87 29.47 -4.02
C LYS A 285 -5.07 28.94 -5.22
N ARG A 286 -3.79 29.30 -5.37
CA ARG A 286 -2.90 28.75 -6.40
C ARG A 286 -2.70 27.24 -6.24
N VAL A 287 -2.92 26.66 -5.06
CA VAL A 287 -2.93 25.18 -4.89
C VAL A 287 -3.98 24.51 -5.78
N LEU A 288 -5.07 25.21 -6.11
CA LEU A 288 -6.14 24.68 -6.97
C LEU A 288 -5.72 24.48 -8.42
N SER A 289 -4.64 25.11 -8.90
CA SER A 289 -4.11 24.82 -10.25
C SER A 289 -3.36 23.49 -10.31
N SER A 290 -2.95 22.97 -9.15
CA SER A 290 -2.28 21.67 -8.98
C SER A 290 -3.22 20.58 -8.47
N LYS A 291 -4.53 20.82 -8.51
CA LYS A 291 -5.57 19.83 -8.16
C LYS A 291 -5.60 18.74 -9.25
N ASN A 292 -4.79 17.70 -9.09
CA ASN A 292 -4.89 16.50 -9.89
C ASN A 292 -4.92 15.31 -8.94
N ALA A 293 -5.67 14.26 -9.26
CA ALA A 293 -5.61 13.01 -8.51
C ALA A 293 -4.17 12.46 -8.46
N ASP A 294 -3.36 12.77 -9.48
CA ASP A 294 -1.94 12.38 -9.57
C ASP A 294 -1.04 13.13 -8.58
N THR A 295 -1.45 14.29 -8.06
CA THR A 295 -0.69 14.99 -7.00
C THR A 295 -1.02 14.46 -5.61
N VAL A 296 -1.98 13.53 -5.50
CA VAL A 296 -2.35 12.89 -4.24
C VAL A 296 -1.75 11.49 -4.13
N PHE A 297 -0.84 11.37 -3.19
CA PHE A 297 -0.09 10.15 -2.92
C PHE A 297 -0.28 9.72 -1.46
N ARG A 298 0.04 8.47 -1.16
CA ARG A 298 -0.03 7.94 0.20
C ARG A 298 1.35 7.87 0.80
N ALA A 299 1.39 7.95 2.12
CA ALA A 299 2.60 7.73 2.89
C ALA A 299 2.32 6.84 4.11
N LYS A 300 3.25 5.95 4.42
CA LYS A 300 3.24 5.17 5.66
C LYS A 300 3.52 6.10 6.83
N ARG A 301 2.58 6.18 7.76
CA ARG A 301 2.72 6.98 8.98
C ARG A 301 3.39 6.15 10.06
N SER A 302 4.43 6.69 10.66
CA SER A 302 5.12 6.07 11.79
C SER A 302 5.18 7.06 12.95
N LEU A 303 5.15 6.52 14.18
CA LEU A 303 5.39 7.27 15.40
C LEU A 303 6.69 6.76 16.00
N ASP A 304 7.64 7.65 16.27
CA ASP A 304 8.85 7.28 17.00
C ASP A 304 8.63 7.28 18.52
N ASP A 305 9.63 6.79 19.27
CA ASP A 305 9.59 6.71 20.73
C ASP A 305 9.50 8.09 21.42
N GLN A 306 9.76 9.17 20.68
CA GLN A 306 9.66 10.55 21.14
C GLN A 306 8.31 11.19 20.78
N GLY A 307 7.39 10.41 20.21
CA GLY A 307 6.06 10.87 19.80
C GLY A 307 6.04 11.70 18.52
N ARG A 308 7.15 11.76 17.77
CA ARG A 308 7.21 12.47 16.50
C ARG A 308 6.63 11.61 15.39
N VAL A 309 5.86 12.25 14.53
CA VAL A 309 5.21 11.59 13.40
C VAL A 309 6.06 11.78 12.15
N SER A 310 6.28 10.69 11.41
CA SER A 310 6.91 10.72 10.08
C SER A 310 6.03 10.01 9.06
N TYR A 311 6.21 10.39 7.80
CA TYR A 311 5.43 9.86 6.66
C TYR A 311 6.39 9.43 5.55
N TRP A 312 6.37 8.16 5.16
CA TRP A 312 7.24 7.61 4.10
C TRP A 312 6.44 7.28 2.84
N ASP A 313 6.72 7.91 1.71
CA ASP A 313 5.99 7.69 0.44
C ASP A 313 6.58 6.56 -0.43
N GLY A 314 7.68 5.93 0.00
CA GLY A 314 8.44 4.96 -0.79
C GLY A 314 9.76 5.50 -1.34
N GLN A 315 9.94 6.82 -1.36
CA GLN A 315 11.14 7.51 -1.85
C GLN A 315 11.65 8.58 -0.88
N ASN A 316 10.74 9.33 -0.25
CA ASN A 316 11.01 10.49 0.58
C ASN A 316 10.39 10.32 1.97
N LEU A 317 11.15 10.74 3.00
CA LEU A 317 10.69 10.75 4.38
C LEU A 317 10.25 12.16 4.77
N TYR A 318 8.94 12.33 4.92
CA TYR A 318 8.36 13.60 5.32
C TYR A 318 8.24 13.69 6.84
N SER A 319 8.50 14.89 7.34
CA SER A 319 8.27 15.30 8.73
C SER A 319 7.39 16.56 8.77
N THR A 320 6.82 16.88 9.92
CA THR A 320 6.00 18.09 10.06
C THR A 320 6.83 19.33 9.69
N TRP A 321 6.33 20.13 8.75
CA TRP A 321 7.00 21.36 8.36
C TRP A 321 6.93 22.37 9.50
N ASN A 322 8.08 22.93 9.87
CA ASN A 322 8.24 23.87 10.99
C ASN A 322 7.76 25.31 10.66
N ARG A 323 7.12 25.52 9.51
CA ARG A 323 6.67 26.82 9.00
C ARG A 323 7.79 27.82 8.71
N GLN A 324 9.04 27.36 8.59
CA GLN A 324 10.17 28.17 8.19
C GLN A 324 10.56 27.89 6.73
N PRO A 325 11.15 28.85 6.02
CA PRO A 325 11.68 28.59 4.68
C PRO A 325 12.70 27.46 4.67
N SER A 326 12.57 26.54 3.71
CA SER A 326 13.52 25.43 3.53
C SER A 326 14.58 25.83 2.50
N ARG A 327 15.84 25.54 2.78
CA ARG A 327 16.95 25.80 1.86
C ARG A 327 16.91 24.81 0.70
N PHE A 328 17.22 25.25 -0.51
CA PHE A 328 17.55 24.39 -1.64
C PHE A 328 18.96 24.70 -2.16
N SER A 329 19.60 23.71 -2.78
CA SER A 329 20.92 23.84 -3.39
C SER A 329 21.04 22.88 -4.57
N HIS A 330 21.33 23.40 -5.75
CA HIS A 330 21.60 22.65 -6.97
C HIS A 330 23.10 22.46 -7.23
N LEU A 331 23.92 22.76 -6.23
CA LEU A 331 25.35 22.50 -6.23
C LEU A 331 25.59 21.07 -5.75
N ASP A 332 26.43 20.33 -6.48
CA ASP A 332 26.83 18.94 -6.22
C ASP A 332 28.00 18.83 -5.23
#